data_AF-A0A8S3DZD4-F1
#
_entry.id   AF-A0A8S3DZD4-F1
#
_cell.length_a   1.000
_cell.length_b   1.000
_cell.length_c   1.000
_cell.angle_alpha   90.00
_cell.angle_beta   90.00
_cell.angle_gamma   90.00
#
_symmetry.space_group_name_H-M   'P 1'
#
loop_
_entity.id
_entity.type
_entity.pdbx_description
1 polymer ?
#
loop_
_entity_poly.entity_id
_entity_poly.type
_entity_poly.pdbx_seq_one_letter_code
_entity_poly.pdbx_strand_id
1 'polypeptide(L)'
;EIIDYVADAIYLVDIAIQFRTGYLEQGLLVYDHYKLLMNYVRSSRFIFDIISLTPLDLLQLKFGSIPILRFPRYFKVYRTFQLYYLQESRTVYPNTYRVLNLLHILLLLGHWLASFYFMVSKAEDFLGYWSYPKPVGNFSQLTKMYLRCLYWSTLTLTTIGDLPPPETNWQ
;
A
#
# COMPACT_ATOMS: atom_id res chain seq x y z
N GLU A 1 -17.11 -0.58 0.87
CA GLU A 1 -18.00 0.48 0.35
C GLU A 1 -18.04 1.74 1.21
N ILE A 2 -18.71 1.81 2.38
CA ILE A 2 -18.80 3.08 3.16
C ILE A 2 -17.42 3.64 3.53
N ILE A 3 -16.52 2.79 4.02
CA ILE A 3 -15.16 3.18 4.40
C ILE A 3 -14.36 3.68 3.17
N ASP A 4 -14.61 3.11 2.00
CA ASP A 4 -13.93 3.48 0.76
C ASP A 4 -14.34 4.90 0.33
N TYR A 5 -15.63 5.24 0.43
CA TYR A 5 -16.12 6.60 0.17
C TYR A 5 -15.61 7.62 1.18
N VAL A 6 -15.52 7.24 2.46
CA VAL A 6 -14.96 8.11 3.50
C VAL A 6 -13.48 8.38 3.22
N ALA A 7 -12.71 7.37 2.80
CA ALA A 7 -11.32 7.55 2.41
C ALA A 7 -11.16 8.48 1.19
N ASP A 8 -12.03 8.34 0.19
CA ASP A 8 -12.02 9.22 -1.00
C ASP A 8 -12.36 10.67 -0.63
N ALA A 9 -13.32 10.89 0.28
CA ALA A 9 -13.64 12.21 0.81
C ALA A 9 -12.44 12.83 1.55
N ILE A 10 -11.71 12.04 2.35
CA ILE A 10 -10.47 12.50 3.02
C ILE A 10 -9.41 12.90 1.99
N TYR A 11 -9.27 12.15 0.88
CA TYR A 11 -8.30 12.46 -0.17
C TYR A 11 -8.64 13.76 -0.90
N LEU A 12 -9.93 14.00 -1.16
CA LEU A 12 -10.42 15.26 -1.72
C LEU A 12 -10.15 16.45 -0.80
N VAL A 13 -10.41 16.29 0.51
CA VAL A 13 -10.12 17.33 1.51
C VAL A 13 -8.62 17.61 1.59
N ASP A 14 -7.78 16.57 1.58
CA ASP A 14 -6.32 16.75 1.59
C ASP A 14 -5.84 17.54 0.37
N ILE A 15 -6.35 17.24 -0.83
CA ILE A 15 -6.04 18.03 -2.04
C ILE A 15 -6.50 19.47 -1.92
N ALA A 16 -7.70 19.72 -1.39
CA ALA A 16 -8.21 21.08 -1.15
C ALA A 16 -7.31 21.88 -0.21
N ILE A 17 -6.74 21.23 0.82
CA ILE A 17 -5.76 21.82 1.73
C ILE A 17 -4.42 22.06 1.00
N GLN A 18 -3.99 21.12 0.15
CA GLN A 18 -2.74 21.25 -0.61
C GLN A 18 -2.74 22.45 -1.57
N PHE A 19 -3.87 22.78 -2.19
CA PHE A 19 -4.01 24.00 -3.00
C PHE A 19 -3.74 25.30 -2.22
N ARG A 20 -3.89 25.29 -0.89
CA ARG A 20 -3.63 26.43 0.00
C ARG A 20 -2.36 26.29 0.84
N THR A 21 -1.57 25.24 0.60
CA THR A 21 -0.37 25.00 1.40
C THR A 21 0.76 25.92 0.94
N GLY A 22 1.25 26.75 1.87
CA GLY A 22 2.38 27.66 1.63
C GLY A 22 3.67 26.93 1.28
N TYR A 23 4.49 27.55 0.44
CA TYR A 23 5.86 27.10 0.15
C TYR A 23 6.86 28.21 0.45
N LEU A 24 8.11 27.81 0.71
CA LEU A 24 9.22 28.74 0.94
C LEU A 24 9.85 29.10 -0.41
N GLU A 25 9.90 30.39 -0.71
CA GLU A 25 10.60 30.97 -1.86
C GLU A 25 11.70 31.88 -1.32
N GLN A 26 12.97 31.54 -1.56
CA GLN A 26 14.13 32.30 -1.08
C GLN A 26 14.15 32.54 0.45
N GLY A 27 13.60 31.61 1.23
CA GLY A 27 13.54 31.70 2.69
C GLY A 27 12.34 32.50 3.25
N LEU A 28 11.50 33.07 2.38
CA LEU A 28 10.25 33.73 2.76
C LEU A 28 9.05 32.83 2.44
N LEU A 29 8.09 32.80 3.36
CA LEU A 29 6.85 32.03 3.17
C LEU A 29 5.90 32.82 2.28
N VAL A 30 5.55 32.26 1.13
CA VAL A 30 4.62 32.87 0.17
C VAL A 30 3.19 32.46 0.51
N TYR A 31 2.27 33.42 0.53
CA TYR A 31 0.84 33.22 0.84
C TYR A 31 -0.10 33.56 -0.34
N ASP A 32 0.44 34.04 -1.46
CA ASP A 32 -0.36 34.42 -2.63
C ASP A 32 -1.07 33.20 -3.25
N HIS A 33 -2.40 33.16 -3.16
CA HIS A 33 -3.23 32.05 -3.63
C HIS A 33 -2.92 31.60 -5.07
N TYR A 34 -2.70 32.55 -5.98
CA TYR A 34 -2.38 32.24 -7.39
C TYR A 34 -1.01 31.54 -7.54
N LYS A 35 0.00 31.99 -6.78
CA LYS A 35 1.34 31.38 -6.80
C LYS A 35 1.32 29.99 -6.17
N LEU A 36 0.58 29.81 -5.08
CA LEU A 36 0.41 28.50 -4.43
C LEU A 36 -0.21 27.48 -5.37
N LEU A 37 -1.30 27.84 -6.04
CA LEU A 37 -1.99 26.96 -6.97
C LEU A 37 -1.10 26.59 -8.17
N MET A 38 -0.43 27.58 -8.78
CA MET A 38 0.46 27.33 -9.92
C MET A 38 1.63 26.41 -9.54
N ASN A 39 2.22 26.62 -8.35
CA ASN A 39 3.30 25.77 -7.84
C ASN A 39 2.83 24.33 -7.60
N TYR A 40 1.65 24.16 -7.00
CA TYR A 40 1.09 22.84 -6.73
C TYR A 40 0.75 22.07 -8.03
N VAL A 41 0.07 22.73 -8.98
CA VAL A 41 -0.31 22.10 -10.26
C VAL A 41 0.90 21.70 -11.11
N ARG A 42 1.99 22.48 -11.06
CA ARG A 42 3.25 22.14 -11.75
C ARG A 42 4.03 21.03 -11.05
N SER A 43 3.73 20.72 -9.80
CA SER A 43 4.44 19.69 -9.04
C SER A 43 3.97 18.30 -9.42
N SER A 44 4.88 17.32 -9.43
CA SER A 44 4.53 15.90 -9.61
C SER A 44 3.54 15.38 -8.57
N ARG A 45 3.40 16.06 -7.42
CA ARG A 45 2.43 15.73 -6.36
C ARG A 45 0.99 15.75 -6.90
N PHE A 46 0.66 16.75 -7.71
CA PHE A 46 -0.68 16.88 -8.30
C PHE A 46 -1.00 15.71 -9.25
N ILE A 47 -0.02 15.23 -10.00
CA ILE A 47 -0.17 14.07 -10.89
C ILE A 47 -0.50 12.82 -10.07
N PHE A 48 0.25 12.55 -9.00
CA PHE A 48 -0.03 11.41 -8.12
C PHE A 48 -1.40 11.51 -7.45
N ASP A 49 -1.82 12.72 -7.09
CA ASP A 49 -3.13 12.98 -6.50
C ASP A 49 -4.29 12.70 -7.47
N ILE A 50 -4.17 13.15 -8.73
CA ILE A 50 -5.15 12.84 -9.78
C ILE A 50 -5.24 11.33 -10.00
N ILE A 51 -4.08 10.65 -10.15
CA ILE A 51 -4.06 9.20 -10.40
C ILE A 51 -4.75 8.47 -9.24
N SER A 52 -4.50 8.89 -7.99
CA SER A 52 -5.09 8.27 -6.81
C SER A 52 -6.62 8.38 -6.70
N LEU A 53 -7.20 9.43 -7.29
CA LEU A 53 -8.65 9.70 -7.30
C LEU A 53 -9.33 9.30 -8.62
N THR A 54 -8.64 8.58 -9.50
CA THR A 54 -9.24 8.11 -10.74
C THR A 54 -10.46 7.25 -10.40
N PRO A 55 -11.66 7.55 -10.95
CA PRO A 55 -12.90 6.87 -10.57
C PRO A 55 -13.03 5.48 -11.21
N LEU A 56 -11.99 4.65 -11.11
CA LEU A 56 -11.97 3.27 -11.62
C LEU A 56 -12.96 2.38 -10.87
N ASP A 57 -13.39 2.77 -9.66
CA ASP A 57 -14.39 2.05 -8.90
C ASP A 57 -15.77 2.08 -9.55
N LEU A 58 -16.09 3.09 -10.39
CA LEU A 58 -17.33 3.10 -11.17
C LEU A 58 -17.40 1.92 -12.17
N LEU A 59 -16.24 1.40 -12.60
CA LEU A 59 -16.18 0.24 -13.47
C LEU A 59 -16.55 -1.06 -12.73
N GLN A 60 -16.44 -1.10 -11.40
CA GLN A 60 -16.87 -2.27 -10.60
C GLN A 60 -18.39 -2.48 -10.68
N LEU A 61 -19.18 -1.42 -10.91
CA LEU A 61 -20.64 -1.52 -11.13
C LEU A 61 -20.98 -2.34 -12.37
N LYS A 62 -20.10 -2.37 -13.38
CA LYS A 62 -20.33 -3.07 -14.66
C LYS A 62 -19.62 -4.43 -14.75
N PHE A 63 -18.41 -4.53 -14.21
CA PHE A 63 -17.55 -5.73 -14.34
C PHE A 63 -17.53 -6.62 -13.09
N GLY A 64 -18.24 -6.25 -12.03
CA GLY A 64 -18.23 -6.95 -10.73
C GLY A 64 -17.11 -6.46 -9.81
N SER A 65 -17.01 -7.06 -8.62
CA SER A 65 -16.03 -6.67 -7.60
C SER A 65 -14.63 -7.14 -7.98
N ILE A 66 -13.85 -6.29 -8.63
CA ILE A 66 -12.45 -6.53 -8.96
C ILE A 66 -11.56 -5.67 -8.04
N PRO A 67 -10.92 -6.24 -7.01
CA PRO A 67 -10.13 -5.48 -6.04
C PRO A 67 -8.93 -4.74 -6.63
N ILE A 68 -8.37 -5.22 -7.75
CA ILE A 68 -7.19 -4.62 -8.41
C ILE A 68 -7.47 -3.18 -8.88
N LEU A 69 -8.74 -2.83 -9.15
CA LEU A 69 -9.12 -1.49 -9.61
C LEU A 69 -8.90 -0.42 -8.55
N ARG A 70 -8.74 -0.82 -7.28
CA ARG A 70 -8.44 0.08 -6.15
C ARG A 70 -6.94 0.40 -6.03
N PHE A 71 -6.08 -0.26 -6.81
CA PHE A 71 -4.63 -0.08 -6.77
C PHE A 71 -4.13 1.38 -6.98
N PRO A 72 -4.77 2.23 -7.81
CA PRO A 72 -4.31 3.61 -7.99
C PRO A 72 -4.25 4.42 -6.69
N ARG A 73 -5.07 4.08 -5.68
CA ARG A 73 -5.06 4.76 -4.38
C ARG A 73 -3.69 4.67 -3.69
N TYR A 74 -2.88 3.63 -3.97
CA TYR A 74 -1.53 3.48 -3.44
C TYR A 74 -0.56 4.60 -3.87
N PHE A 75 -0.80 5.29 -5.00
CA PHE A 75 0.07 6.40 -5.43
C PHE A 75 0.11 7.55 -4.40
N LYS A 76 -0.88 7.65 -3.51
CA LYS A 76 -0.88 8.61 -2.38
C LYS A 76 0.21 8.32 -1.32
N VAL A 77 0.94 7.21 -1.42
CA VAL A 77 2.03 6.84 -0.48
C VAL A 77 3.11 7.92 -0.33
N TYR A 78 3.27 8.81 -1.31
CA TYR A 78 4.18 9.96 -1.21
C TYR A 78 3.90 10.82 0.05
N ARG A 79 2.64 10.90 0.48
CA ARG A 79 2.22 11.65 1.68
C ARG A 79 2.75 10.99 2.95
N THR A 80 2.77 9.66 2.99
CA THR A 80 3.34 8.89 4.10
C THR A 80 4.84 9.17 4.25
N PHE A 81 5.58 9.26 3.13
CA PHE A 81 6.99 9.64 3.18
C PHE A 81 7.19 11.06 3.73
N GLN A 82 6.36 12.04 3.33
CA GLN A 82 6.42 13.39 3.90
C GLN A 82 6.17 13.38 5.41
N LEU A 83 5.15 12.65 5.87
CA LEU A 83 4.84 12.51 7.29
C LEU A 83 5.97 11.82 8.04
N TYR A 84 6.59 10.80 7.45
CA TYR A 84 7.75 10.13 8.02
C TYR A 84 8.89 11.11 8.29
N TYR A 85 9.28 11.92 7.30
CA TYR A 85 10.35 12.92 7.48
C TYR A 85 10.00 13.98 8.52
N LEU A 86 8.74 14.44 8.53
CA LEU A 86 8.27 15.42 9.52
C LEU A 86 8.29 14.85 10.93
N GLN A 87 7.85 13.61 11.12
CA GLN A 87 7.84 12.93 12.42
C GLN A 87 9.27 12.66 12.91
N GLU A 88 10.16 12.20 12.03
CA GLU A 88 11.57 12.00 12.37
C GLU A 88 12.24 13.29 12.86
N SER A 89 11.91 14.44 12.27
CA SER A 89 12.46 15.75 12.71
C SER A 89 11.88 16.27 14.04
N ARG A 90 10.70 15.81 14.45
CA ARG A 90 9.95 16.34 15.61
C ARG A 90 9.99 15.42 16.83
N THR A 91 10.35 14.16 16.64
CA THR A 91 10.38 13.19 17.74
C THR A 91 11.55 13.43 18.68
N VAL A 92 11.31 13.29 19.98
CA VAL A 92 12.34 13.35 21.02
C VAL A 92 13.21 12.09 21.02
N TYR A 93 12.69 10.98 20.48
CA TYR A 93 13.35 9.67 20.45
C TYR A 93 13.49 9.15 19.00
N PRO A 94 14.43 9.69 18.21
CA PRO A 94 14.57 9.34 16.79
C PRO A 94 14.93 7.87 16.57
N ASN A 95 15.76 7.29 17.44
CA ASN A 95 16.18 5.88 17.31
C ASN A 95 15.00 4.91 17.50
N THR A 96 14.14 5.15 18.48
CA THR A 96 12.93 4.34 18.69
C THR A 96 11.99 4.43 17.50
N TYR A 97 11.78 5.65 16.97
CA TYR A 97 10.94 5.85 15.79
C TYR A 97 11.48 5.11 14.56
N ARG A 98 12.80 5.14 14.33
CA ARG A 98 13.46 4.39 13.25
C ARG A 98 13.23 2.88 13.36
N VAL A 99 13.38 2.31 14.56
CA VAL A 99 13.14 0.87 14.79
C VAL A 99 11.67 0.52 14.55
N LEU A 100 10.73 1.33 15.03
CA LEU A 100 9.29 1.12 14.80
C LEU A 100 8.92 1.20 13.32
N ASN A 101 9.49 2.16 12.58
CA ASN A 101 9.26 2.28 11.16
C ASN A 101 9.82 1.07 10.39
N LEU A 102 11.04 0.62 10.73
CA LEU A 102 11.62 -0.58 10.15
C LEU A 102 10.74 -1.81 10.41
N LEU A 103 10.28 -1.99 11.65
CA LEU A 103 9.35 -3.07 12.01
C LEU A 103 8.06 -2.98 11.20
N HIS A 104 7.48 -1.80 11.06
CA HIS A 104 6.26 -1.58 10.26
C HIS A 104 6.46 -1.95 8.78
N ILE A 105 7.57 -1.53 8.17
CA ILE A 105 7.92 -1.87 6.78
C ILE A 105 8.09 -3.37 6.61
N LEU A 106 8.77 -4.05 7.55
CA LEU A 106 8.95 -5.51 7.52
C LEU A 106 7.62 -6.25 7.61
N LEU A 107 6.71 -5.81 8.49
CA LEU A 107 5.37 -6.41 8.61
C LEU A 107 4.53 -6.23 7.34
N LEU A 108 4.58 -5.04 6.72
CA LEU A 108 3.91 -4.80 5.45
C LEU A 108 4.47 -5.69 4.34
N LEU A 109 5.80 -5.80 4.24
CA LEU A 109 6.45 -6.65 3.27
C LEU A 109 6.06 -8.13 3.46
N GLY A 110 6.04 -8.61 4.70
CA GLY A 110 5.58 -9.97 5.01
C GLY A 110 4.11 -10.21 4.64
N HIS A 111 3.23 -9.23 4.88
CA HIS A 111 1.83 -9.32 4.44
C HIS A 111 1.68 -9.38 2.91
N TRP A 112 2.45 -8.56 2.20
CA TRP A 112 2.45 -8.51 0.73
C TRP A 112 2.95 -9.83 0.14
N LEU A 113 4.10 -10.31 0.61
CA LEU A 113 4.67 -11.59 0.18
C LEU A 113 3.74 -12.78 0.49
N ALA A 114 3.10 -12.79 1.66
CA ALA A 114 2.10 -13.80 2.00
C ALA A 114 0.90 -13.77 1.04
N SER A 115 0.40 -12.57 0.72
CA SER A 115 -0.73 -12.38 -0.21
C SER A 115 -0.36 -12.79 -1.63
N PHE A 116 0.84 -12.44 -2.09
CA PHE A 116 1.38 -12.89 -3.38
C PHE A 116 1.55 -14.40 -3.44
N TYR A 117 2.10 -15.03 -2.41
CA TYR A 117 2.24 -16.48 -2.33
C TYR A 117 0.89 -17.20 -2.48
N PHE A 118 -0.16 -16.70 -1.80
CA PHE A 118 -1.50 -17.24 -1.95
C PHE A 118 -2.06 -17.02 -3.37
N MET A 119 -1.84 -15.85 -3.95
CA MET A 119 -2.29 -15.52 -5.30
C MET A 119 -1.61 -16.42 -6.35
N VAL A 120 -0.31 -16.68 -6.22
CA VAL A 120 0.43 -17.62 -7.08
C VAL A 120 -0.08 -19.04 -6.89
N SER A 121 -0.27 -19.49 -5.64
CA SER A 121 -0.84 -20.82 -5.36
C SER A 121 -2.22 -21.01 -5.99
N LYS A 122 -3.05 -19.95 -6.00
CA LYS A 122 -4.36 -19.95 -6.66
C LYS A 122 -4.24 -19.99 -8.19
N ALA A 123 -3.23 -19.33 -8.76
CA ALA A 123 -2.98 -19.35 -10.21
C ALA A 123 -2.52 -20.73 -10.71
N GLU A 124 -1.86 -21.51 -9.85
CA GLU A 124 -1.43 -22.90 -10.12
C GLU A 124 -2.47 -23.96 -9.69
N ASP A 125 -3.70 -23.56 -9.40
CA ASP A 125 -4.79 -24.44 -8.92
C ASP A 125 -4.44 -25.29 -7.68
N PHE A 126 -3.51 -24.80 -6.85
CA PHE A 126 -3.04 -25.45 -5.62
C PHE A 126 -2.50 -26.87 -5.84
N LEU A 127 -1.83 -27.11 -6.97
CA LEU A 127 -1.33 -28.43 -7.38
C LEU A 127 0.10 -28.74 -6.90
N GLY A 128 0.95 -27.72 -6.71
CA GLY A 128 2.37 -27.90 -6.36
C GLY A 128 2.59 -28.29 -4.89
N TYR A 129 3.61 -29.09 -4.61
CA TYR A 129 3.96 -29.49 -3.24
C TYR A 129 4.35 -28.30 -2.34
N TRP A 130 4.90 -27.26 -2.96
CA TRP A 130 5.25 -25.99 -2.30
C TRP A 130 4.08 -25.01 -2.17
N SER A 131 2.99 -25.22 -2.93
CA SER A 131 1.84 -24.34 -2.97
C SER A 131 0.95 -24.49 -1.73
N TYR A 132 0.09 -23.50 -1.47
CA TYR A 132 -0.92 -23.63 -0.42
C TYR A 132 -1.84 -24.83 -0.72
N PRO A 133 -2.19 -25.70 0.24
CA PRO A 133 -3.06 -26.84 -0.06
C PRO A 133 -4.47 -26.36 -0.44
N LYS A 134 -5.16 -27.12 -1.28
CA LYS A 134 -6.55 -26.81 -1.66
C LYS A 134 -7.40 -26.49 -0.42
N PRO A 135 -8.12 -25.35 -0.38
CA PRO A 135 -8.85 -24.89 0.79
C PRO A 135 -10.14 -25.68 1.00
N VAL A 136 -10.03 -26.98 1.27
CA VAL A 136 -11.14 -27.91 1.51
C VAL A 136 -11.20 -28.28 2.99
N GLY A 137 -12.41 -28.33 3.55
CA GLY A 137 -12.62 -28.70 4.96
C GLY A 137 -11.93 -27.73 5.93
N ASN A 138 -11.04 -28.27 6.78
CA ASN A 138 -10.35 -27.53 7.85
C ASN A 138 -9.38 -26.44 7.34
N PHE A 139 -9.03 -26.43 6.05
CA PHE A 139 -8.17 -25.44 5.40
C PHE A 139 -8.93 -24.32 4.70
N SER A 140 -10.28 -24.32 4.76
CA SER A 140 -11.11 -23.27 4.16
C SER A 140 -11.21 -22.00 5.02
N GLN A 141 -10.81 -22.07 6.29
CA GLN A 141 -10.94 -20.93 7.21
C GLN A 141 -9.93 -19.84 6.88
N LEU A 142 -10.41 -18.63 6.60
CA LEU A 142 -9.60 -17.46 6.22
C LEU A 142 -8.40 -17.23 7.16
N THR A 143 -8.61 -17.31 8.47
CA THR A 143 -7.54 -17.12 9.47
C THR A 143 -6.41 -18.15 9.30
N LYS A 144 -6.75 -19.42 9.05
CA LYS A 144 -5.74 -20.48 8.86
C LYS A 144 -5.01 -20.33 7.52
N MET A 145 -5.73 -19.89 6.48
CA MET A 145 -5.14 -19.57 5.19
C MET A 145 -4.11 -18.45 5.34
N TYR A 146 -4.54 -17.33 5.93
CA TYR A 146 -3.69 -16.17 6.14
C TYR A 146 -2.48 -16.47 7.02
N LEU A 147 -2.67 -17.13 8.17
CA LEU A 147 -1.57 -17.46 9.09
C LEU A 147 -0.53 -18.38 8.45
N ARG A 148 -0.95 -19.35 7.64
CA ARG A 148 -0.01 -20.25 6.96
C ARG A 148 0.77 -19.53 5.85
N CYS A 149 0.12 -18.67 5.08
CA CYS A 149 0.81 -17.84 4.08
C CYS A 149 1.77 -16.84 4.74
N LEU A 150 1.39 -16.26 5.88
CA LEU A 150 2.24 -15.38 6.67
C LEU A 150 3.43 -16.13 7.27
N TYR A 151 3.23 -17.37 7.75
CA TYR A 151 4.30 -18.25 8.20
C TYR A 151 5.31 -18.51 7.08
N TRP A 152 4.84 -18.95 5.91
CA TRP A 152 5.68 -19.16 4.73
C TRP A 152 6.46 -17.89 4.38
N SER A 153 5.78 -16.75 4.30
CA SER A 153 6.42 -15.47 3.99
C SER A 153 7.45 -15.06 5.03
N THR A 154 7.21 -15.32 6.31
CA THR A 154 8.14 -14.94 7.39
C THR A 154 9.42 -15.76 7.28
N LEU A 155 9.31 -17.08 7.11
CA LEU A 155 10.48 -17.96 6.96
C LEU A 155 11.32 -17.61 5.74
N THR A 156 10.67 -17.27 4.63
CA THR A 156 11.36 -16.79 3.41
C THR A 156 12.04 -15.44 3.65
N LEU A 157 11.34 -14.49 4.27
CA LEU A 157 11.86 -13.14 4.52
C LEU A 157 13.03 -13.13 5.51
N THR A 158 12.99 -13.96 6.55
CA THR A 158 14.06 -14.09 7.54
C THR A 158 15.13 -15.11 7.15
N THR A 159 15.07 -15.62 5.91
CA THR A 159 16.05 -16.58 5.36
C THR A 159 16.27 -17.83 6.22
N ILE A 160 15.26 -18.27 6.98
CA ILE A 160 15.34 -19.51 7.77
C ILE A 160 15.26 -20.73 6.85
N GLY A 161 14.47 -20.63 5.77
CA GLY A 161 14.63 -21.48 4.57
C GLY A 161 14.15 -22.93 4.65
N ASP A 162 13.47 -23.36 5.73
CA ASP A 162 12.96 -24.74 5.84
C ASP A 162 11.59 -24.91 5.16
N LEU A 163 11.55 -24.58 3.86
CA LEU A 163 10.34 -24.63 3.04
C LEU A 163 10.60 -25.42 1.75
N PRO A 164 9.60 -26.15 1.23
CA PRO A 164 9.74 -26.88 -0.02
C PRO A 164 10.11 -25.93 -1.18
N PRO A 165 11.07 -26.31 -2.04
CA PRO A 165 11.47 -25.49 -3.16
C PRO A 165 10.34 -25.39 -4.20
N PRO A 166 10.28 -24.29 -4.98
CA PRO A 166 9.32 -24.16 -6.06
C PRO A 166 9.60 -25.20 -7.16
N GLU A 167 8.53 -25.80 -7.68
CA GLU A 167 8.62 -26.91 -8.65
C GLU A 167 8.32 -26.46 -10.10
N THR A 168 7.62 -25.34 -10.26
CA THR A 168 7.09 -24.85 -11.54
C THR A 168 8.03 -23.86 -12.22
N ASN A 169 8.54 -24.24 -13.38
CA ASN A 169 9.14 -23.30 -14.32
C ASN A 169 8.00 -22.76 -15.20
N TRP A 170 7.58 -21.51 -14.99
CA TRP A 170 6.56 -20.84 -15.81
C TRP A 170 7.10 -20.68 -17.24
N GLN A 171 6.79 -21.65 -18.11
CA GLN A 171 7.07 -21.63 -19.55
C GLN A 171 5.85 -21.18 -20.33
#